data_AF-A0A396IAB1-F1
#
_entry.id   AF-A0A396IAB1-F1
#
_cell.length_a   1.000
_cell.length_b   1.000
_cell.length_c   1.000
_cell.angle_alpha   90.00
_cell.angle_beta   90.00
_cell.angle_gamma   90.00
#
_symmetry.space_group_name_H-M   'P 1'
#
loop_
_entity.id
_entity.type
_entity.pdbx_description
1 polymer ?
#
loop_
_entity_poly.entity_id
_entity_poly.type
_entity_poly.pdbx_seq_one_letter_code
_entity_poly.pdbx_strand_id
1 'polypeptide(L)'
;MAFSSSYLPTQTLFSVLFLVFSMFIFLQSREGNAQWFDTNYYSFDVKNFSQAADNFTLQGNAQILPNGILELTSPKYHKNVSKVLYSPAIPI
;
A
#
# COMPACT_ATOMS: atom_id res chain seq x y z
N MET A 1 1.94 61.66 -9.79
CA MET A 1 1.09 60.47 -9.62
C MET A 1 1.23 60.01 -8.18
N ALA A 2 0.23 60.30 -7.33
CA ALA A 2 0.24 59.87 -5.95
C ALA A 2 -0.24 58.41 -5.90
N PHE A 3 0.63 57.49 -5.46
CA PHE A 3 0.18 56.16 -5.12
C PHE A 3 -0.69 56.28 -3.86
N SER A 4 -1.96 55.91 -3.98
CA SER A 4 -2.89 55.85 -2.86
C SER A 4 -2.35 54.90 -1.79
N SER A 5 -2.21 55.37 -0.54
CA SER A 5 -1.68 54.58 0.58
C SER A 5 -2.53 53.35 0.92
N SER A 6 -3.75 53.25 0.38
CA SER A 6 -4.64 52.10 0.56
C SER A 6 -4.27 50.87 -0.30
N TYR A 7 -3.35 51.00 -1.27
CA TYR A 7 -2.95 49.90 -2.17
C TYR A 7 -1.87 48.97 -1.58
N LEU A 8 -0.98 49.50 -0.73
CA LEU A 8 0.06 48.70 -0.07
C LEU A 8 -0.49 47.73 1.00
N PRO A 9 -1.42 48.12 1.89
CA PRO A 9 -1.95 47.23 2.92
C PRO A 9 -2.74 46.06 2.32
N THR A 10 -3.51 46.32 1.26
CA THR A 10 -4.34 45.32 0.57
C THR A 10 -3.51 44.30 -0.22
N GLN A 11 -2.46 44.74 -0.92
CA GLN A 11 -1.53 43.79 -1.57
C GLN A 11 -0.76 42.93 -0.56
N THR A 12 -0.37 43.51 0.57
CA THR A 12 0.33 42.76 1.62
C THR A 12 -0.59 41.70 2.23
N LEU A 13 -1.84 42.06 2.54
CA LEU A 13 -2.86 41.12 3.00
C LEU A 13 -3.14 39.99 2.01
N PHE A 14 -3.30 40.33 0.71
CA PHE A 14 -3.49 39.33 -0.33
C PHE A 14 -2.30 38.37 -0.45
N SER A 15 -1.08 38.89 -0.39
CA SER A 15 0.15 38.08 -0.48
C SER A 15 0.29 37.13 0.70
N VAL A 16 -0.03 37.59 1.92
CA VAL A 16 -0.02 36.74 3.12
C VAL A 16 -1.10 35.66 3.03
N LEU A 17 -2.33 36.01 2.63
CA LEU A 17 -3.41 35.04 2.46
C LEU A 17 -3.09 34.00 1.38
N PHE A 18 -2.50 34.42 0.27
CA PHE A 18 -2.07 33.51 -0.80
C PHE A 18 -0.97 32.56 -0.32
N LEU A 19 -0.01 33.04 0.48
CA LEU A 19 1.08 32.22 1.00
C LEU A 19 0.56 31.18 2.02
N VAL A 20 -0.34 31.59 2.92
CA VAL A 20 -0.98 30.66 3.88
C VAL A 20 -1.83 29.62 3.15
N PHE A 21 -2.62 30.04 2.16
CA PHE A 21 -3.46 29.12 1.39
C PHE A 21 -2.64 28.12 0.57
N SER A 22 -1.59 28.58 -0.12
CA SER A 22 -0.71 27.70 -0.91
C SER A 22 0.04 26.70 -0.02
N MET A 23 0.50 27.13 1.15
CA MET A 23 1.14 26.24 2.13
C MET A 23 0.16 25.19 2.68
N PHE A 24 -1.10 25.57 2.93
CA PHE A 24 -2.14 24.63 3.34
C PHE A 24 -2.45 23.58 2.27
N ILE A 25 -2.59 23.98 1.00
CA ILE A 25 -2.80 23.05 -0.12
C ILE A 25 -1.58 22.13 -0.32
N PHE A 26 -0.36 22.64 -0.13
CA PHE A 26 0.85 21.83 -0.23
C PHE A 26 0.96 20.80 0.90
N LEU A 27 0.55 21.14 2.13
CA LEU A 27 0.50 20.19 3.23
C LEU A 27 -0.53 19.08 2.98
N GLN A 28 -1.75 19.46 2.55
CA GLN A 28 -2.81 18.52 2.18
C GLN A 28 -2.38 17.54 1.07
N SER A 29 -1.64 18.02 0.05
CA SER A 29 -1.18 17.15 -1.04
C SER A 29 -0.11 16.16 -0.59
N ARG A 30 0.75 16.51 0.38
CA ARG A 30 1.74 15.60 0.95
C ARG A 30 1.10 14.56 1.87
N GLU A 31 0.13 14.96 2.70
CA GLU A 31 -0.61 14.04 3.57
C GLU A 31 -1.46 13.06 2.75
N GLY A 32 -2.17 13.55 1.72
CA GLY A 32 -2.93 12.70 0.81
C GLY A 32 -2.07 11.71 0.03
N ASN A 33 -0.89 12.12 -0.43
CA ASN A 33 0.05 11.21 -1.09
C ASN A 33 0.65 10.20 -0.11
N ALA A 34 1.05 10.61 1.10
CA ALA A 34 1.59 9.67 2.11
C ALA A 34 0.55 8.60 2.47
N GLN A 35 -0.70 9.01 2.67
CA GLN A 35 -1.79 8.09 2.97
C GLN A 35 -2.05 7.11 1.82
N TRP A 36 -1.89 7.53 0.55
CA TRP A 36 -2.00 6.64 -0.61
C TRP A 36 -0.93 5.53 -0.62
N PHE A 37 0.30 5.83 -0.18
CA PHE A 37 1.35 4.82 -0.03
C PHE A 37 1.14 3.92 1.20
N ASP A 38 0.61 4.46 2.30
CA ASP A 38 0.36 3.72 3.54
C ASP A 38 -0.91 2.85 3.49
N THR A 39 -1.86 3.10 2.60
CA THR A 39 -3.08 2.28 2.48
C THR A 39 -3.05 1.27 1.34
N ASN A 40 -2.10 1.36 0.41
CA ASN A 40 -2.00 0.48 -0.75
C ASN A 40 -0.76 -0.42 -0.74
N TYR A 41 -0.24 -0.80 0.44
CA TYR A 41 0.80 -1.81 0.52
C TYR A 41 0.21 -3.16 0.94
N TYR A 42 0.47 -4.19 0.12
CA TYR A 42 0.11 -5.57 0.44
C TYR A 42 1.32 -6.26 1.07
N SER A 43 1.18 -6.69 2.31
CA SER A 43 2.22 -7.42 3.04
C SER A 43 1.62 -8.64 3.73
N PHE A 44 2.33 -9.76 3.66
CA PHE A 44 1.99 -10.95 4.41
C PHE A 44 3.26 -11.62 4.94
N ASP A 45 3.16 -12.18 6.14
CA ASP A 45 4.21 -12.96 6.79
C ASP A 45 3.59 -14.31 7.20
N VAL A 46 4.21 -15.41 6.75
CA VAL A 46 3.74 -16.77 7.04
C VAL A 46 4.80 -17.50 7.84
N LYS A 47 4.59 -17.54 9.16
CA LYS A 47 5.44 -18.31 10.07
C LYS A 47 5.03 -19.79 10.12
N ASN A 48 3.76 -20.07 9.86
CA ASN A 48 3.19 -21.41 9.86
C ASN A 48 2.02 -21.49 8.88
N PHE A 49 2.13 -22.35 7.87
CA PHE A 49 1.09 -22.48 6.84
C PHE A 49 -0.18 -23.16 7.35
N SER A 50 -0.13 -23.99 8.39
CA SER A 50 -1.33 -24.63 8.92
C SER A 50 -2.27 -23.65 9.61
N GLN A 51 -1.73 -22.54 10.11
CA GLN A 51 -2.52 -21.45 10.71
C GLN A 51 -3.10 -20.48 9.68
N ALA A 52 -2.61 -20.52 8.45
CA ALA A 52 -2.99 -19.62 7.36
C ALA A 52 -3.50 -20.38 6.13
N ALA A 53 -3.92 -21.64 6.28
CA ALA A 53 -4.26 -22.51 5.16
C ALA A 53 -5.35 -21.91 4.27
N ASP A 54 -6.33 -21.22 4.85
CA ASP A 54 -7.43 -20.57 4.12
C ASP A 54 -6.96 -19.40 3.23
N ASN A 55 -5.80 -18.80 3.55
CA ASN A 55 -5.22 -17.70 2.77
C ASN A 55 -4.49 -18.19 1.53
N PHE A 56 -4.35 -19.50 1.33
CA PHE A 56 -3.60 -20.08 0.23
C PHE A 56 -4.41 -21.11 -0.55
N THR A 57 -4.37 -20.99 -1.87
CA THR A 57 -4.91 -21.99 -2.78
C THR A 57 -3.78 -22.91 -3.23
N LEU A 58 -3.89 -24.20 -2.92
CA LEU A 58 -2.94 -25.24 -3.31
C LEU A 58 -3.36 -25.85 -4.65
N GLN A 59 -2.41 -26.04 -5.56
CA GLN A 59 -2.64 -26.64 -6.87
C GLN A 59 -1.65 -27.78 -7.14
N GLY A 60 -2.12 -28.80 -7.84
CA GLY A 60 -1.34 -30.02 -8.09
C GLY A 60 -1.26 -30.87 -6.83
N ASN A 61 -0.04 -31.25 -6.44
CA ASN A 61 0.20 -32.09 -5.26
C ASN A 61 0.77 -31.30 -4.08
N ALA A 62 0.64 -29.97 -4.12
CA ALA A 62 1.06 -29.13 -2.99
C ALA A 62 0.20 -29.43 -1.77
N GLN A 63 0.83 -29.58 -0.61
CA GLN A 63 0.13 -29.82 0.64
C GLN A 63 0.79 -29.07 1.80
N ILE A 64 -0.01 -28.72 2.80
CA ILE A 64 0.47 -28.16 4.06
C ILE A 64 0.50 -29.32 5.07
N LEU A 65 1.69 -29.64 5.56
CA LEU A 65 1.89 -30.70 6.53
C LEU A 65 1.38 -30.26 7.92
N PRO A 66 1.02 -31.21 8.82
CA PRO A 66 0.51 -30.88 10.15
C PRO A 66 1.45 -30.03 11.01
N ASN A 67 2.76 -30.08 10.74
CA ASN A 67 3.78 -29.27 11.39
C ASN A 67 3.89 -27.84 10.84
N GLY A 68 3.05 -27.46 9.88
CA GLY A 68 3.02 -26.12 9.31
C GLY A 68 3.93 -25.89 8.11
N ILE A 69 4.61 -26.93 7.62
CA ILE A 69 5.50 -26.84 6.46
C ILE A 69 4.70 -27.00 5.17
N LEU A 70 4.91 -26.10 4.21
CA LEU A 70 4.41 -26.25 2.85
C LEU A 70 5.31 -27.19 2.05
N GLU A 71 4.77 -28.31 1.58
CA GLU A 71 5.43 -29.21 0.65
C GLU A 71 4.90 -28.93 -0.77
N LEU A 72 5.76 -28.41 -1.65
CA LEU A 72 5.43 -28.17 -3.07
C LEU A 72 5.68 -29.40 -3.94
N THR A 73 6.75 -30.13 -3.65
CA THR A 73 7.13 -31.33 -4.40
C THR A 73 7.34 -32.46 -3.42
N SER A 74 6.73 -33.60 -3.69
CA SER A 74 6.91 -34.80 -2.89
C SER A 74 7.69 -35.84 -3.69
N PRO A 75 8.70 -36.50 -3.09
CA PRO A 75 9.42 -37.59 -3.73
C PRO A 75 8.51 -38.78 -4.08
N LYS A 76 7.33 -38.88 -3.46
CA LYS A 76 6.30 -39.87 -3.78
C LYS A 76 5.71 -39.69 -5.19
N TYR A 77 5.76 -38.48 -5.74
CA TYR A 77 5.17 -38.16 -7.04
C TYR A 77 6.26 -37.73 -8.03
N HIS A 78 6.71 -38.66 -8.87
CA HIS A 78 7.70 -38.37 -9.90
C HIS A 78 7.15 -37.36 -10.92
N LYS A 79 7.88 -36.25 -11.13
CA LYS A 79 7.59 -35.20 -12.13
C LYS A 79 6.28 -34.42 -11.94
N ASN A 80 5.88 -34.13 -10.70
CA ASN A 80 4.77 -33.22 -10.45
C ASN A 80 5.22 -31.78 -10.23
N VAL A 81 4.60 -30.87 -10.97
CA VAL A 81 4.69 -29.42 -10.76
C VAL A 81 3.48 -29.01 -9.94
N SER A 82 3.72 -28.48 -8.75
CA SER A 82 2.67 -27.96 -7.88
C SER A 82 2.87 -26.48 -7.64
N LYS A 83 1.81 -25.79 -7.25
CA LYS A 83 1.82 -24.35 -6.99
C LYS A 83 1.07 -24.03 -5.71
N VAL A 84 1.44 -22.93 -5.11
CA VAL A 84 0.67 -22.25 -4.07
C VAL A 84 0.39 -20.84 -4.53
N LEU A 85 -0.83 -20.38 -4.34
CA LEU A 85 -1.27 -19.03 -4.68
C LEU A 85 -1.83 -18.39 -3.42
N TYR A 86 -1.48 -17.13 -3.17
CA TYR A 86 -2.18 -16.35 -2.16
C TYR A 86 -3.62 -16.11 -2.66
N SER A 87 -4.61 -16.49 -1.86
CA SER A 87 -6.02 -16.51 -2.27
C SER A 87 -6.62 -15.11 -2.45
N PRO A 88 -6.34 -14.11 -1.57
CA PRO A 88 -6.80 -12.75 -1.81
C PRO A 88 -6.14 -12.14 -3.06
N ALA A 89 -6.96 -11.61 -3.95
CA ALA A 89 -6.49 -10.93 -5.16
C ALA A 89 -5.80 -9.61 -4.79
N ILE A 90 -4.57 -9.44 -5.31
CA ILE A 90 -3.80 -8.20 -5.17
C ILE A 90 -3.96 -7.41 -6.48
N PRO A 91 -4.60 -6.23 -6.50
CA PRO A 91 -4.63 -5.35 -7.66
C PRO A 91 -3.21 -4.84 -7.95
N ILE A 92 -2.78 -4.99 -9.20
CA ILE A 92 -1.43 -4.69 -9.70
C ILE A 92 -1.51 -3.60 -10.77
#